data_AF-A0A960ZIZ4-F1
#
_entry.id   AF-A0A960ZIZ4-F1
#
_cell.length_a   1.000
_cell.length_b   1.000
_cell.length_c   1.000
_cell.angle_alpha   90.00
_cell.angle_beta   90.00
_cell.angle_gamma   90.00
#
_symmetry.space_group_name_H-M   'P 1'
#
loop_
_entity.id
_entity.type
_entity.pdbx_description
1 polymer ?
#
loop_
_entity_poly.entity_id
_entity_poly.type
_entity_poly.pdbx_seq_one_letter_code
_entity_poly.pdbx_strand_id
1 'polypeptide(L)'
;IQKAQVEAEGNIIISSGVMGRDGAVLESTTGSVYAKFIQNAKATVDKDVVVAEGILHSNIYAGGKILCNGKRAQIVGGEVMAGEEVRVKQLGAQASTPTTVIVGTNPKVLQQIKQIDQVESTAREKLEKLETNLRTLNFQKNAQKENFSSDKDEMLVKMQTFKEKLLERLEDAQQEKEQLNEYLNMLSSRGAVHVEKILFPGVTVEINGARFLAKDEYRHVTLIEENGNIKIVPYQQPKEGKGEDWRKAGARLARQKL
;
A
#
# COMPACT_ATOMS: atom_id res chain seq x y z
N ILE A 1 -16.07 11.43 13.49
CA ILE A 1 -14.72 11.92 13.90
C ILE A 1 -14.28 13.01 12.94
N GLN A 2 -13.80 14.15 13.44
CA GLN A 2 -13.25 15.26 12.64
C GLN A 2 -11.79 15.49 13.06
N LYS A 3 -10.84 15.40 12.11
CA LYS A 3 -9.38 15.55 12.32
C LYS A 3 -8.87 14.91 13.63
N ALA A 4 -8.91 13.58 13.71
CA ALA A 4 -8.43 12.85 14.88
C ALA A 4 -7.55 11.67 14.49
N GLN A 5 -6.59 11.37 15.36
CA GLN A 5 -5.77 10.17 15.34
C GLN A 5 -6.39 9.17 16.31
N VAL A 6 -6.73 7.98 15.81
CA VAL A 6 -7.30 6.90 16.61
C VAL A 6 -6.41 5.69 16.44
N GLU A 7 -5.82 5.25 17.54
CA GLU A 7 -4.99 4.06 17.60
C GLU A 7 -5.63 3.05 18.55
N ALA A 8 -5.71 1.80 18.13
CA ALA A 8 -6.23 0.71 18.96
C ALA A 8 -5.55 -0.60 18.63
N GLU A 9 -5.27 -1.43 19.64
CA GLU A 9 -4.78 -2.78 19.38
C GLU A 9 -5.88 -3.66 18.76
N GLY A 10 -7.12 -3.52 19.23
CA GLY A 10 -8.28 -4.28 18.76
C GLY A 10 -9.13 -3.54 17.71
N ASN A 11 -10.38 -3.97 17.58
CA ASN A 11 -11.31 -3.42 16.59
C ASN A 11 -11.67 -1.96 16.88
N ILE A 12 -11.69 -1.15 15.82
CA ILE A 12 -12.18 0.24 15.86
C ILE A 12 -13.58 0.26 15.26
N ILE A 13 -14.59 0.62 16.07
CA ILE A 13 -15.99 0.68 15.63
C ILE A 13 -16.46 2.13 15.65
N ILE A 14 -16.82 2.65 14.48
CA ILE A 14 -17.29 4.01 14.27
C ILE A 14 -18.73 3.93 13.78
N SER A 15 -19.68 4.23 14.67
CA SER A 15 -21.12 4.07 14.41
C SER A 15 -21.66 5.00 13.31
N SER A 16 -21.06 6.17 13.14
CA SER A 16 -21.31 7.07 12.02
C SER A 16 -20.15 6.95 11.02
N GLY A 17 -19.52 8.05 10.61
CA GLY A 17 -18.35 8.00 9.73
C GLY A 17 -17.20 8.89 10.17
N VAL A 18 -16.16 8.86 9.35
CA VAL A 18 -14.95 9.68 9.50
C VAL A 18 -14.95 10.73 8.41
N MET A 19 -14.82 12.00 8.81
CA MET A 19 -14.58 13.12 7.92
C MET A 19 -13.27 13.78 8.35
N GLY A 20 -12.17 13.38 7.74
CA GLY A 20 -10.85 13.75 8.21
C GLY A 20 -10.42 15.17 7.88
N ARG A 21 -11.00 15.80 6.85
CA ARG A 21 -10.50 17.08 6.29
C ARG A 21 -8.97 17.03 6.09
N ASP A 22 -8.50 15.91 5.55
CA ASP A 22 -7.10 15.61 5.20
C ASP A 22 -6.15 15.39 6.40
N GLY A 23 -6.68 15.06 7.58
CA GLY A 23 -5.85 14.79 8.76
C GLY A 23 -6.36 13.72 9.73
N ALA A 24 -7.37 12.93 9.37
CA ALA A 24 -7.76 11.80 10.22
C ALA A 24 -6.91 10.57 9.91
N VAL A 25 -6.39 9.93 10.95
CA VAL A 25 -5.56 8.72 10.88
C VAL A 25 -6.19 7.67 11.79
N LEU A 26 -6.47 6.50 11.25
CA LEU A 26 -6.98 5.34 12.00
C LEU A 26 -5.94 4.23 11.91
N GLU A 27 -5.46 3.74 13.05
CA GLU A 27 -4.52 2.62 13.07
C GLU A 27 -5.02 1.52 14.01
N SER A 28 -5.19 0.30 13.48
CA SER A 28 -5.52 -0.88 14.26
C SER A 28 -4.43 -1.95 14.13
N THR A 29 -3.78 -2.28 15.24
CA THR A 29 -2.57 -3.13 15.23
C THR A 29 -2.87 -4.61 15.03
N THR A 30 -4.02 -5.10 15.50
CA THR A 30 -4.43 -6.53 15.41
C THR A 30 -5.90 -6.72 15.00
N GLY A 31 -6.63 -5.61 14.81
CA GLY A 31 -8.08 -5.59 14.63
C GLY A 31 -8.53 -5.08 13.26
N SER A 32 -9.84 -4.93 13.16
CA SER A 32 -10.56 -4.44 11.99
C SER A 32 -11.16 -3.06 12.25
N VAL A 33 -11.38 -2.28 11.19
CA VAL A 33 -12.13 -1.00 11.26
C VAL A 33 -13.52 -1.20 10.69
N TYR A 34 -14.54 -0.79 11.46
CA TYR A 34 -15.94 -0.77 11.05
C TYR A 34 -16.43 0.67 11.03
N ALA A 35 -16.93 1.14 9.89
CA ALA A 35 -17.46 2.50 9.76
C ALA A 35 -18.67 2.56 8.84
N LYS A 36 -19.48 3.62 8.97
CA LYS A 36 -20.52 3.90 7.96
C LYS A 36 -19.89 4.47 6.69
N PHE A 37 -18.95 5.41 6.80
CA PHE A 37 -18.20 5.96 5.67
C PHE A 37 -16.84 6.48 6.16
N ILE A 38 -15.86 6.53 5.26
CA ILE A 38 -14.54 7.09 5.52
C ILE A 38 -14.26 8.11 4.42
N GLN A 39 -13.99 9.36 4.81
CA GLN A 39 -13.74 10.45 3.87
C GLN A 39 -12.52 11.28 4.28
N ASN A 40 -11.65 11.58 3.33
CA ASN A 40 -10.44 12.40 3.49
C ASN A 40 -9.60 11.94 4.70
N ALA A 41 -9.34 10.64 4.78
CA ALA A 41 -8.68 10.02 5.92
C ALA A 41 -7.69 8.93 5.48
N LYS A 42 -6.75 8.60 6.35
CA LYS A 42 -5.89 7.44 6.22
C LYS A 42 -6.30 6.38 7.24
N ALA A 43 -6.40 5.13 6.82
CA ALA A 43 -6.62 4.01 7.73
C ALA A 43 -5.63 2.88 7.44
N THR A 44 -4.97 2.37 8.47
CA THR A 44 -4.05 1.23 8.38
C THR A 44 -4.51 0.17 9.38
N VAL A 45 -4.87 -1.02 8.91
CA VAL A 45 -5.38 -2.10 9.77
C VAL A 45 -4.73 -3.43 9.42
N ASP A 46 -4.56 -4.28 10.43
CA ASP A 46 -4.02 -5.62 10.25
C ASP A 46 -5.01 -6.60 9.60
N LYS A 47 -6.30 -6.47 9.91
CA LYS A 47 -7.36 -7.35 9.39
C LYS A 47 -8.21 -6.64 8.33
N ASP A 48 -9.51 -6.51 8.58
CA ASP A 48 -10.49 -6.09 7.59
C ASP A 48 -10.91 -4.62 7.78
N VAL A 49 -11.31 -3.98 6.69
CA VAL A 49 -12.01 -2.69 6.71
C VAL A 49 -13.42 -2.89 6.17
N VAL A 50 -14.42 -2.70 7.01
CA VAL A 50 -15.84 -2.86 6.65
C VAL A 50 -16.53 -1.51 6.69
N VAL A 51 -16.97 -1.04 5.52
CA VAL A 51 -17.58 0.28 5.35
C VAL A 51 -18.96 0.17 4.71
N ALA A 52 -20.00 0.73 5.34
CA ALA A 52 -21.36 0.56 4.82
C ALA A 52 -21.63 1.39 3.54
N GLU A 53 -21.29 2.67 3.51
CA GLU A 53 -21.74 3.61 2.47
C GLU A 53 -20.67 3.98 1.46
N GLY A 54 -19.44 4.23 1.90
CA GLY A 54 -18.35 4.46 0.97
C GLY A 54 -17.04 4.94 1.58
N ILE A 55 -15.99 4.80 0.77
CA ILE A 55 -14.63 5.30 1.02
C ILE A 55 -14.38 6.39 -0.01
N LEU A 56 -14.09 7.61 0.44
CA LEU A 56 -14.05 8.81 -0.42
C LEU A 56 -12.74 9.57 -0.20
N HIS A 57 -11.95 9.76 -1.26
CA HIS A 57 -10.68 10.50 -1.23
C HIS A 57 -9.81 10.10 -0.04
N SER A 58 -9.68 8.79 0.19
CA SER A 58 -9.05 8.24 1.39
C SER A 58 -8.01 7.20 1.02
N ASN A 59 -7.02 7.04 1.89
CA ASN A 59 -5.97 6.04 1.73
C ASN A 59 -6.17 4.93 2.76
N ILE A 60 -6.62 3.77 2.30
CA ILE A 60 -7.01 2.65 3.17
C ILE A 60 -6.10 1.46 2.91
N TYR A 61 -5.45 0.96 3.95
CA TYR A 61 -4.53 -0.16 3.90
C TYR A 61 -5.02 -1.24 4.86
N ALA A 62 -5.45 -2.37 4.33
CA ALA A 62 -5.95 -3.52 5.09
C ALA A 62 -5.11 -4.76 4.81
N GLY A 63 -4.65 -5.44 5.86
CA GLY A 63 -3.94 -6.72 5.71
C GLY A 63 -4.84 -7.86 5.22
N GLY A 64 -6.15 -7.80 5.50
CA GLY A 64 -7.16 -8.74 5.03
C GLY A 64 -8.01 -8.18 3.88
N LYS A 65 -9.32 -8.03 4.13
CA LYS A 65 -10.32 -7.65 3.13
C LYS A 65 -10.82 -6.21 3.29
N ILE A 66 -11.27 -5.62 2.19
CA ILE A 66 -12.01 -4.36 2.22
C ILE A 66 -13.41 -4.58 1.68
N LEU A 67 -14.40 -4.43 2.55
CA LEU A 67 -15.80 -4.73 2.27
C LEU A 67 -16.63 -3.45 2.31
N CYS A 68 -17.14 -3.05 1.15
CA CYS A 68 -18.09 -1.96 1.02
C CYS A 68 -19.42 -2.50 0.48
N ASN A 69 -20.41 -2.71 1.36
CA ASN A 69 -21.57 -3.57 1.05
C ASN A 69 -22.96 -2.96 1.35
N GLY A 70 -23.06 -1.75 1.90
CA GLY A 70 -24.35 -1.10 2.14
C GLY A 70 -25.06 -0.62 0.87
N LYS A 71 -26.03 0.28 1.00
CA LYS A 71 -26.92 0.65 -0.12
C LYS A 71 -26.19 1.35 -1.27
N ARG A 72 -25.34 2.33 -0.93
CA ARG A 72 -24.53 3.09 -1.89
C ARG A 72 -23.24 2.35 -2.22
N ALA A 73 -22.47 2.01 -1.18
CA ALA A 73 -21.28 1.16 -1.21
C ALA A 73 -20.32 1.51 -2.36
N GLN A 74 -19.77 2.72 -2.31
CA GLN A 74 -18.90 3.25 -3.35
C GLN A 74 -17.47 3.50 -2.85
N ILE A 75 -16.47 3.29 -3.70
CA ILE A 75 -15.08 3.69 -3.45
C ILE A 75 -14.70 4.70 -4.52
N VAL A 76 -14.35 5.92 -4.13
CA VAL A 76 -14.08 7.03 -5.06
C VAL A 76 -12.91 7.86 -4.56
N GLY A 77 -11.84 7.94 -5.35
CA GLY A 77 -10.70 8.78 -5.06
C GLY A 77 -9.79 8.23 -3.96
N GLY A 78 -8.48 8.40 -4.17
CA GLY A 78 -7.46 7.90 -3.25
C GLY A 78 -6.99 6.49 -3.61
N GLU A 79 -6.39 5.83 -2.63
CA GLU A 79 -5.75 4.52 -2.78
C GLU A 79 -6.32 3.53 -1.76
N VAL A 80 -6.76 2.38 -2.23
CA VAL A 80 -7.32 1.32 -1.39
C VAL A 80 -6.52 0.04 -1.62
N MET A 81 -5.94 -0.51 -0.56
CA MET A 81 -5.07 -1.68 -0.62
C MET A 81 -5.58 -2.77 0.32
N ALA A 82 -5.75 -3.98 -0.19
CA ALA A 82 -6.20 -5.15 0.57
C ALA A 82 -5.27 -6.35 0.34
N GLY A 83 -4.96 -7.12 1.38
CA GLY A 83 -4.20 -8.35 1.22
C GLY A 83 -4.96 -9.42 0.43
N GLU A 84 -6.28 -9.54 0.61
CA GLU A 84 -7.08 -10.63 0.04
C GLU A 84 -8.05 -10.19 -1.07
N GLU A 85 -9.10 -9.43 -0.72
CA GLU A 85 -10.12 -9.04 -1.68
C GLU A 85 -10.73 -7.67 -1.37
N VAL A 86 -11.17 -6.99 -2.42
CA VAL A 86 -11.97 -5.76 -2.32
C VAL A 86 -13.35 -6.05 -2.89
N ARG A 87 -14.40 -5.86 -2.09
CA ARG A 87 -15.79 -5.99 -2.53
C ARG A 87 -16.50 -4.67 -2.43
N VAL A 88 -17.08 -4.20 -3.53
CA VAL A 88 -17.74 -2.90 -3.61
C VAL A 88 -18.91 -2.95 -4.59
N LYS A 89 -19.91 -2.08 -4.42
CA LYS A 89 -20.99 -1.96 -5.42
C LYS A 89 -20.60 -1.07 -6.58
N GLN A 90 -20.02 0.09 -6.27
CA GLN A 90 -19.59 1.06 -7.27
C GLN A 90 -18.12 1.42 -7.07
N LEU A 91 -17.29 1.21 -8.08
CA LEU A 91 -15.87 1.55 -8.01
C LEU A 91 -15.56 2.68 -8.98
N GLY A 92 -14.99 3.76 -8.45
CA GLY A 92 -14.79 5.02 -9.17
C GLY A 92 -16.05 5.88 -9.24
N ALA A 93 -15.99 6.93 -10.05
CA ALA A 93 -17.10 7.84 -10.29
C ALA A 93 -17.13 8.29 -11.75
N GLN A 94 -18.31 8.71 -12.22
CA GLN A 94 -18.51 9.21 -13.59
C GLN A 94 -17.58 10.37 -13.96
N ALA A 95 -17.17 11.18 -12.98
CA ALA A 95 -16.18 12.24 -13.15
C ALA A 95 -14.74 11.74 -13.40
N SER A 96 -14.54 10.42 -13.54
CA SER A 96 -13.24 9.77 -13.71
C SER A 96 -12.22 10.15 -12.64
N THR A 97 -12.69 10.27 -11.39
CA THR A 97 -11.83 10.59 -10.24
C THR A 97 -10.76 9.51 -10.10
N PRO A 98 -9.46 9.87 -10.15
CA PRO A 98 -8.37 8.89 -10.03
C PRO A 98 -8.53 8.06 -8.76
N THR A 99 -8.71 6.76 -8.95
CA THR A 99 -8.93 5.81 -7.86
C THR A 99 -8.02 4.61 -8.10
N THR A 100 -7.20 4.25 -7.12
CA THR A 100 -6.29 3.11 -7.21
C THR A 100 -6.74 2.03 -6.25
N VAL A 101 -6.87 0.80 -6.74
CA VAL A 101 -7.21 -0.38 -5.92
C VAL A 101 -6.12 -1.42 -6.11
N ILE A 102 -5.44 -1.81 -5.03
CA ILE A 102 -4.35 -2.77 -5.02
C ILE A 102 -4.78 -3.98 -4.18
N VAL A 103 -4.69 -5.20 -4.73
CA VAL A 103 -5.14 -6.42 -4.05
C VAL A 103 -4.12 -7.55 -4.21
N GLY A 104 -4.09 -8.48 -3.26
CA GLY A 104 -3.23 -9.66 -3.33
C GLY A 104 -1.82 -9.40 -2.81
N THR A 105 -1.63 -8.28 -2.11
CA THR A 105 -0.32 -7.91 -1.56
C THR A 105 -0.50 -7.33 -0.18
N ASN A 106 0.31 -7.80 0.78
CA ASN A 106 0.23 -7.31 2.15
C ASN A 106 0.78 -5.87 2.22
N PRO A 107 -0.02 -4.88 2.69
CA PRO A 107 0.42 -3.48 2.79
C PRO A 107 1.69 -3.29 3.62
N LYS A 108 1.89 -4.09 4.69
CA LYS A 108 3.08 -3.99 5.55
C LYS A 108 4.35 -4.37 4.79
N VAL A 109 4.28 -5.42 3.97
CA VAL A 109 5.42 -5.89 3.17
C VAL A 109 5.73 -4.89 2.06
N LEU A 110 4.72 -4.35 1.38
CA LEU A 110 4.92 -3.27 0.40
C LEU A 110 5.53 -2.02 1.04
N GLN A 111 5.12 -1.68 2.26
CA GLN A 111 5.71 -0.56 2.99
C GLN A 111 7.19 -0.82 3.31
N GLN A 112 7.56 -2.05 3.69
CA GLN A 112 8.96 -2.43 3.89
C GLN A 112 9.76 -2.32 2.59
N ILE A 113 9.25 -2.85 1.48
CA ILE A 113 9.89 -2.73 0.16
C ILE A 113 10.11 -1.26 -0.19
N LYS A 114 9.10 -0.40 0.02
CA LYS A 114 9.21 1.04 -0.23
C LYS A 114 10.25 1.73 0.65
N GLN A 115 10.44 1.27 1.90
CA GLN A 115 11.49 1.77 2.77
C GLN A 115 12.87 1.35 2.26
N ILE A 116 13.01 0.10 1.81
CA ILE A 116 14.25 -0.40 1.21
C ILE A 116 14.58 0.40 -0.07
N ASP A 117 13.60 0.65 -0.94
CA ASP A 117 13.78 1.48 -2.14
C ASP A 117 14.31 2.89 -1.82
N GLN A 118 13.80 3.51 -0.77
CA GLN A 118 14.25 4.83 -0.33
C GLN A 118 15.71 4.79 0.17
N VAL A 119 16.08 3.72 0.89
CA VAL A 119 17.44 3.50 1.37
C VAL A 119 18.39 3.26 0.18
N GLU A 120 18.01 2.42 -0.78
CA GLU A 120 18.78 2.18 -2.00
C GLU A 120 19.01 3.47 -2.79
N SER A 121 17.96 4.26 -3.03
CA SER A 121 18.07 5.53 -3.75
C SER A 121 19.07 6.47 -3.08
N THR A 122 18.97 6.61 -1.76
CA THR A 122 19.88 7.47 -0.98
C THR A 122 21.31 6.95 -0.99
N ALA A 123 21.51 5.63 -0.95
CA ALA A 123 22.83 5.01 -1.02
C ALA A 123 23.46 5.17 -2.41
N ARG A 124 22.69 5.02 -3.49
CA ARG A 124 23.14 5.25 -4.88
C ARG A 124 23.58 6.69 -5.11
N GLU A 125 22.83 7.68 -4.62
CA GLU A 125 23.23 9.09 -4.70
C GLU A 125 24.56 9.38 -3.97
N LYS A 126 24.76 8.77 -2.79
CA LYS A 126 26.02 8.89 -2.06
C LYS A 126 27.18 8.25 -2.82
N LEU A 127 26.93 7.09 -3.43
CA LEU A 127 27.92 6.36 -4.21
C LEU A 127 28.35 7.16 -5.44
N GLU A 128 27.41 7.77 -6.17
CA GLU A 128 27.72 8.62 -7.33
C GLU A 128 28.61 9.83 -6.96
N LYS A 129 28.29 10.51 -5.86
CA LYS A 129 29.11 11.62 -5.33
C LYS A 129 30.51 11.14 -4.94
N LEU A 130 30.58 9.99 -4.26
CA LEU A 130 31.85 9.39 -3.84
C LEU A 130 32.70 8.98 -5.05
N GLU A 131 32.11 8.41 -6.08
CA GLU A 131 32.81 8.04 -7.32
C GLU A 131 33.34 9.26 -8.06
N THR A 132 32.58 10.35 -8.11
CA THR A 132 33.03 11.61 -8.71
C THR A 132 34.24 12.18 -7.97
N ASN A 133 34.21 12.15 -6.63
CA ASN A 133 35.32 12.57 -5.79
C ASN A 133 36.55 11.68 -5.97
N LEU A 134 36.36 10.35 -6.01
CA LEU A 134 37.43 9.38 -6.26
C LEU A 134 38.06 9.57 -7.64
N ARG A 135 37.26 9.81 -8.69
CA ARG A 135 37.78 10.10 -10.04
C ARG A 135 38.63 11.36 -10.04
N THR A 136 38.18 12.42 -9.36
CA THR A 136 38.90 13.69 -9.26
C THR A 136 40.22 13.52 -8.50
N LEU A 137 40.21 12.83 -7.35
CA LEU A 137 41.40 12.55 -6.54
C LEU A 137 42.40 11.65 -7.28
N ASN A 138 41.93 10.61 -7.98
CA ASN A 138 42.78 9.75 -8.81
C ASN A 138 43.39 10.51 -9.99
N PHE A 139 42.63 11.41 -10.62
CA PHE A 139 43.18 12.29 -11.65
C PHE A 139 44.27 13.21 -11.10
N GLN A 140 44.06 13.83 -9.93
CA GLN A 140 45.08 14.64 -9.25
C GLN A 140 46.33 13.83 -8.90
N LYS A 141 46.16 12.61 -8.39
CA LYS A 141 47.27 11.68 -8.08
C LYS A 141 48.10 11.34 -9.31
N ASN A 142 47.44 11.14 -10.46
CA ASN A 142 48.12 10.81 -11.71
C ASN A 142 48.78 12.02 -12.38
N ALA A 143 48.18 13.22 -12.26
CA ALA A 143 48.67 14.45 -12.89
C ALA A 143 49.75 15.18 -12.07
N GLN A 144 49.77 15.04 -10.74
CA GLN A 144 50.67 15.75 -9.82
C GLN A 144 51.30 14.81 -8.79
N LYS A 145 51.98 13.75 -9.25
CA LYS A 145 52.61 12.73 -8.39
C LYS A 145 53.55 13.30 -7.34
N GLU A 146 54.31 14.34 -7.66
CA GLU A 146 55.32 14.93 -6.74
C GLU A 146 54.72 15.80 -5.63
N ASN A 147 53.47 16.26 -5.78
CA ASN A 147 52.77 17.13 -4.80
C ASN A 147 51.55 16.45 -4.14
N PHE A 148 51.44 15.12 -4.26
CA PHE A 148 50.36 14.36 -3.62
C PHE A 148 50.76 14.02 -2.17
N SER A 149 50.10 14.65 -1.19
CA SER A 149 50.44 14.47 0.22
C SER A 149 49.96 13.12 0.78
N SER A 150 50.63 12.64 1.83
CA SER A 150 50.23 11.43 2.58
C SER A 150 48.77 11.48 3.03
N ASP A 151 48.27 12.65 3.45
CA ASP A 151 46.88 12.85 3.86
C ASP A 151 45.87 12.56 2.74
N LYS A 152 46.22 12.86 1.49
CA LYS A 152 45.36 12.57 0.33
C LYS A 152 45.36 11.08 -0.02
N ASP A 153 46.47 10.38 0.19
CA ASP A 153 46.54 8.93 0.03
C ASP A 153 45.71 8.21 1.10
N GLU A 154 45.78 8.64 2.36
CA GLU A 154 44.89 8.13 3.39
C GLU A 154 43.42 8.40 3.07
N MET A 155 43.10 9.59 2.54
CA MET A 155 41.74 9.94 2.17
C MET A 155 41.23 9.09 1.00
N LEU A 156 42.07 8.75 0.03
CA LEU A 156 41.74 7.80 -1.04
C LEU A 156 41.40 6.42 -0.49
N VAL A 157 42.24 5.88 0.41
CA VAL A 157 41.99 4.57 1.03
C VAL A 157 40.70 4.59 1.86
N LYS A 158 40.44 5.65 2.63
CA LYS A 158 39.19 5.85 3.38
C LYS A 158 37.97 5.93 2.45
N MET A 159 38.08 6.61 1.31
CA MET A 159 37.00 6.69 0.33
C MET A 159 36.76 5.37 -0.40
N GLN A 160 37.80 4.60 -0.71
CA GLN A 160 37.67 3.27 -1.32
C GLN A 160 37.00 2.28 -0.37
N THR A 161 37.47 2.20 0.87
CA THR A 161 36.84 1.36 1.91
C THR A 161 35.40 1.78 2.21
N PHE A 162 35.09 3.07 2.19
CA PHE A 162 33.71 3.54 2.32
C PHE A 162 32.84 3.18 1.10
N LYS A 163 33.41 3.19 -0.11
CA LYS A 163 32.73 2.72 -1.33
C LYS A 163 32.37 1.24 -1.23
N GLU A 164 33.32 0.39 -0.81
CA GLU A 164 33.10 -1.05 -0.64
C GLU A 164 31.95 -1.31 0.34
N LYS A 165 31.95 -0.65 1.51
CA LYS A 165 30.86 -0.75 2.49
C LYS A 165 29.50 -0.29 1.95
N LEU A 166 29.47 0.73 1.10
CA LEU A 166 28.22 1.19 0.48
C LEU A 166 27.71 0.19 -0.57
N LEU A 167 28.60 -0.46 -1.31
CA LEU A 167 28.24 -1.51 -2.27
C LEU A 167 27.70 -2.75 -1.56
N GLU A 168 28.36 -3.21 -0.50
CA GLU A 168 27.90 -4.33 0.34
C GLU A 168 26.50 -4.06 0.90
N ARG A 169 26.27 -2.85 1.46
CA ARG A 169 24.95 -2.46 1.96
C ARG A 169 23.87 -2.40 0.87
N LEU A 170 24.23 -2.02 -0.36
CA LEU A 170 23.30 -2.03 -1.49
C LEU A 170 22.95 -3.46 -1.91
N GLU A 171 23.93 -4.36 -1.90
CA GLU A 171 23.73 -5.77 -2.22
C GLU A 171 22.83 -6.45 -1.17
N ASP A 172 23.08 -6.23 0.13
CA ASP A 172 22.24 -6.73 1.22
C ASP A 172 20.79 -6.25 1.10
N ALA A 173 20.60 -4.94 0.85
CA ALA A 173 19.28 -4.35 0.69
C ALA A 173 18.54 -4.94 -0.52
N GLN A 174 19.26 -5.17 -1.62
CA GLN A 174 18.69 -5.76 -2.82
C GLN A 174 18.29 -7.22 -2.62
N GLN A 175 19.10 -8.01 -1.89
CA GLN A 175 18.76 -9.38 -1.51
C GLN A 175 17.53 -9.43 -0.58
N GLU A 176 17.46 -8.57 0.44
CA GLU A 176 16.30 -8.48 1.34
C GLU A 176 15.02 -8.16 0.55
N LYS A 177 15.11 -7.20 -0.37
CA LYS A 177 13.98 -6.84 -1.25
C LYS A 177 13.55 -8.00 -2.13
N GLU A 178 14.49 -8.76 -2.69
CA GLU A 178 14.19 -9.94 -3.51
C GLU A 178 13.46 -11.01 -2.69
N GLN A 179 13.92 -11.29 -1.48
CA GLN A 179 13.25 -12.21 -0.54
C GLN A 179 11.81 -11.78 -0.20
N LEU A 180 11.59 -10.48 0.06
CA LEU A 180 10.24 -9.97 0.33
C LEU A 180 9.32 -10.10 -0.90
N ASN A 181 9.84 -9.87 -2.10
CA ASN A 181 9.07 -10.06 -3.33
C ASN A 181 8.75 -11.54 -3.58
N GLU A 182 9.69 -12.45 -3.33
CA GLU A 182 9.45 -13.90 -3.40
C GLU A 182 8.39 -14.33 -2.39
N TYR A 183 8.44 -13.82 -1.16
CA TYR A 183 7.43 -14.08 -0.14
C TYR A 183 6.03 -13.62 -0.59
N LEU A 184 5.91 -12.44 -1.20
CA LEU A 184 4.66 -11.96 -1.78
C LEU A 184 4.17 -12.86 -2.92
N ASN A 185 5.07 -13.32 -3.79
CA ASN A 185 4.75 -14.23 -4.88
C ASN A 185 4.30 -15.61 -4.37
N MET A 186 4.91 -16.15 -3.31
CA MET A 186 4.49 -17.40 -2.68
C MET A 186 3.12 -17.29 -1.99
N LEU A 187 2.82 -16.13 -1.43
CA LEU A 187 1.53 -15.85 -0.80
C LEU A 187 0.42 -15.48 -1.78
N SER A 188 0.72 -15.37 -3.08
CA SER A 188 -0.20 -14.98 -4.15
C SER A 188 -1.39 -15.94 -4.22
N SER A 189 -2.35 -15.68 -3.34
CA SER A 189 -3.57 -16.43 -3.17
C SER A 189 -4.73 -15.46 -3.40
N ARG A 190 -5.42 -15.70 -4.52
CA ARG A 190 -6.75 -15.19 -4.90
C ARG A 190 -7.03 -13.71 -4.57
N GLY A 191 -6.07 -12.84 -4.88
CA GLY A 191 -6.33 -11.41 -5.01
C GLY A 191 -7.50 -11.17 -5.96
N ALA A 192 -8.59 -10.55 -5.51
CA ALA A 192 -9.75 -10.30 -6.34
C ALA A 192 -10.44 -8.96 -6.02
N VAL A 193 -10.91 -8.29 -7.07
CA VAL A 193 -11.75 -7.08 -6.95
C VAL A 193 -13.14 -7.40 -7.47
N HIS A 194 -14.13 -7.42 -6.60
CA HIS A 194 -15.53 -7.69 -6.93
C HIS A 194 -16.32 -6.40 -6.99
N VAL A 195 -16.93 -6.12 -8.15
CA VAL A 195 -17.74 -4.92 -8.40
C VAL A 195 -19.16 -5.32 -8.76
N GLU A 196 -20.09 -5.15 -7.81
CA GLU A 196 -21.47 -5.65 -7.93
C GLU A 196 -22.29 -4.88 -8.98
N LYS A 197 -22.13 -3.56 -9.10
CA LYS A 197 -22.93 -2.72 -10.01
C LYS A 197 -22.10 -2.19 -11.17
N ILE A 198 -21.14 -1.32 -10.88
CA ILE A 198 -20.41 -0.58 -11.91
C ILE A 198 -18.98 -0.23 -11.49
N LEU A 199 -18.05 -0.44 -12.41
CA LEU A 199 -16.69 0.04 -12.42
C LEU A 199 -16.62 1.19 -13.43
N PHE A 200 -16.29 2.39 -12.96
CA PHE A 200 -16.18 3.57 -13.81
C PHE A 200 -14.78 3.71 -14.42
N PRO A 201 -14.65 4.46 -15.53
CA PRO A 201 -13.36 4.88 -16.07
C PRO A 201 -12.51 5.66 -15.07
N GLY A 202 -11.18 5.63 -15.27
CA GLY A 202 -10.21 6.32 -14.40
C GLY A 202 -9.81 5.55 -13.14
N VAL A 203 -10.35 4.34 -12.96
CA VAL A 203 -9.92 3.41 -11.91
C VAL A 203 -8.72 2.59 -12.39
N THR A 204 -7.65 2.61 -11.61
CA THR A 204 -6.53 1.67 -11.75
C THR A 204 -6.73 0.52 -10.77
N VAL A 205 -6.76 -0.71 -11.28
CA VAL A 205 -6.76 -1.93 -10.47
C VAL A 205 -5.41 -2.62 -10.63
N GLU A 206 -4.80 -3.00 -9.53
CA GLU A 206 -3.57 -3.78 -9.49
C GLU A 206 -3.80 -5.03 -8.64
N ILE A 207 -3.47 -6.20 -9.18
CA ILE A 207 -3.64 -7.48 -8.50
C ILE A 207 -2.35 -8.28 -8.69
N ASN A 208 -1.67 -8.65 -7.60
CA ASN A 208 -0.39 -9.37 -7.64
C ASN A 208 0.65 -8.73 -8.61
N GLY A 209 0.71 -7.39 -8.67
CA GLY A 209 1.60 -6.64 -9.57
C GLY A 209 1.12 -6.52 -11.03
N ALA A 210 0.09 -7.27 -11.45
CA ALA A 210 -0.56 -7.06 -12.74
C ALA A 210 -1.44 -5.82 -12.66
N ARG A 211 -1.35 -4.90 -13.63
CA ARG A 211 -2.06 -3.62 -13.62
C ARG A 211 -3.08 -3.50 -14.75
N PHE A 212 -4.25 -2.97 -14.43
CA PHE A 212 -5.36 -2.73 -15.35
C PHE A 212 -5.91 -1.31 -15.14
N LEU A 213 -6.00 -0.54 -16.22
CA LEU A 213 -6.65 0.77 -16.22
C LEU A 213 -8.02 0.66 -16.87
N ALA A 214 -9.09 0.90 -16.11
CA ALA A 214 -10.43 0.96 -16.65
C ALA A 214 -10.59 2.21 -17.54
N LYS A 215 -10.70 1.98 -18.85
CA LYS A 215 -10.98 3.01 -19.85
C LYS A 215 -12.48 3.19 -20.12
N ASP A 216 -13.24 2.12 -19.93
CA ASP A 216 -14.67 2.03 -20.17
C ASP A 216 -15.42 1.65 -18.89
N GLU A 217 -16.76 1.77 -18.91
CA GLU A 217 -17.61 1.29 -17.83
C GLU A 217 -17.78 -0.23 -17.90
N TYR A 218 -17.54 -0.93 -16.78
CA TYR A 218 -17.82 -2.37 -16.66
C TYR A 218 -18.91 -2.58 -15.61
N ARG A 219 -19.87 -3.46 -15.89
CA ARG A 219 -21.00 -3.72 -14.98
C ARG A 219 -21.02 -5.14 -14.50
N HIS A 220 -21.26 -5.32 -13.20
CA HIS A 220 -21.39 -6.63 -12.57
C HIS A 220 -20.21 -7.58 -12.88
N VAL A 221 -19.00 -7.15 -12.51
CA VAL A 221 -17.75 -7.83 -12.86
C VAL A 221 -16.92 -8.20 -11.64
N THR A 222 -16.01 -9.14 -11.82
CA THR A 222 -14.91 -9.42 -10.91
C THR A 222 -13.60 -9.37 -11.70
N LEU A 223 -12.61 -8.66 -11.18
CA LEU A 223 -11.26 -8.63 -11.73
C LEU A 223 -10.40 -9.62 -10.94
N ILE A 224 -9.74 -10.51 -11.66
CA ILE A 224 -8.81 -11.50 -11.12
C ILE A 224 -7.52 -11.45 -11.93
N GLU A 225 -6.41 -11.77 -11.29
CA GLU A 225 -5.14 -11.99 -12.00
C GLU A 225 -5.05 -13.45 -12.46
N GLU A 226 -4.74 -13.63 -13.74
CA GLU A 226 -4.41 -14.92 -14.33
C GLU A 226 -3.21 -14.77 -15.27
N ASN A 227 -2.12 -15.48 -14.97
CA ASN A 227 -0.88 -15.50 -15.77
C ASN A 227 -0.28 -14.09 -15.98
N GLY A 228 -0.21 -13.29 -14.92
CA GLY A 228 0.35 -11.94 -14.93
C GLY A 228 -0.52 -10.90 -15.61
N ASN A 229 -1.76 -11.23 -15.97
CA ASN A 229 -2.71 -10.33 -16.61
C ASN A 229 -4.02 -10.29 -15.85
N ILE A 230 -4.62 -9.10 -15.74
CA ILE A 230 -5.95 -8.97 -15.14
C ILE A 230 -7.01 -9.36 -16.15
N LYS A 231 -7.81 -10.37 -15.80
CA LYS A 231 -9.02 -10.77 -16.52
C LYS A 231 -10.27 -10.26 -15.82
N ILE A 232 -11.26 -9.92 -16.63
CA ILE A 232 -12.57 -9.50 -16.18
C ILE A 232 -13.52 -10.68 -16.38
N VAL A 233 -14.07 -11.19 -15.28
CA VAL A 233 -15.03 -12.30 -15.25
C VAL A 233 -16.37 -11.82 -14.70
N PRO A 234 -17.47 -12.58 -14.90
CA PRO A 234 -18.76 -12.25 -14.28
C PRO A 234 -18.64 -12.14 -12.75
N TYR A 235 -19.43 -11.25 -12.15
CA TYR A 235 -19.41 -11.02 -10.70
C TYR A 235 -19.55 -12.32 -9.91
N GLN A 236 -18.59 -12.56 -9.02
CA GLN A 236 -18.62 -13.67 -8.08
C GLN A 236 -19.24 -13.23 -6.75
N GLN A 237 -20.40 -13.80 -6.43
CA GLN A 237 -21.06 -13.56 -5.15
C GLN A 237 -20.14 -13.94 -3.97
N PRO A 238 -20.29 -13.28 -2.82
CA PRO A 238 -19.59 -13.70 -1.61
C PRO A 238 -19.96 -15.16 -1.32
N LYS A 239 -18.97 -16.03 -1.12
CA LYS A 239 -19.25 -17.35 -0.54
C LYS A 239 -19.82 -17.09 0.85
N GLU A 240 -21.05 -17.52 1.12
CA GLU A 240 -21.78 -17.23 2.36
C GLU A 240 -20.97 -17.62 3.60
N GLY A 241 -20.24 -16.66 4.15
CA GLY A 241 -19.85 -16.61 5.55
C GLY A 241 -20.75 -15.55 6.18
N LYS A 242 -21.54 -15.95 7.18
CA LYS A 242 -22.48 -15.09 7.91
C LYS A 242 -21.94 -13.66 8.04
N GLY A 243 -22.49 -12.73 7.26
CA GLY A 243 -22.23 -11.32 7.44
C GLY A 243 -22.79 -10.92 8.80
N GLU A 244 -21.96 -10.98 9.83
CA GLU A 244 -22.30 -10.38 11.12
C GLU A 244 -22.51 -8.90 10.87
N ASP A 245 -23.76 -8.48 10.95
CA ASP A 245 -24.17 -7.09 10.95
C ASP A 245 -23.49 -6.42 12.14
N TRP A 246 -22.31 -5.83 11.92
CA TRP A 246 -21.48 -5.23 12.96
C TRP A 246 -22.22 -4.17 13.78
N ARG A 247 -23.27 -3.58 13.21
CA ARG A 247 -24.20 -2.68 13.90
C ARG A 247 -24.89 -3.35 15.10
N LYS A 248 -25.14 -4.66 15.02
CA LYS A 248 -25.68 -5.49 16.11
C LYS A 248 -24.59 -5.95 17.09
N ALA A 249 -23.36 -6.17 16.63
CA ALA A 249 -22.23 -6.55 17.47
C ALA A 249 -21.82 -5.41 18.44
N GLY A 250 -21.79 -4.15 17.97
CA GLY A 250 -21.51 -2.99 18.82
C GLY A 250 -22.57 -2.75 19.93
N ALA A 251 -23.84 -3.06 19.65
CA ALA A 251 -24.92 -2.97 20.64
C ALA A 251 -24.81 -4.03 21.76
N ARG A 252 -24.16 -5.16 21.47
CA ARG A 252 -23.98 -6.27 22.42
C ARG A 252 -22.85 -5.99 23.42
N LEU A 253 -21.77 -5.35 22.97
CA LEU A 253 -20.64 -4.92 23.82
C LEU A 253 -20.99 -3.75 24.73
N ALA A 254 -21.88 -2.84 24.30
CA ALA A 254 -22.34 -1.72 25.12
C ALA A 254 -23.26 -2.14 26.30
N ARG A 255 -23.94 -3.30 26.20
CA ARG A 255 -24.82 -3.82 27.26
C ARG A 255 -24.11 -4.67 28.32
N GLN A 256 -22.85 -5.03 28.11
CA GLN A 256 -22.09 -5.86 29.06
C GLN A 256 -21.23 -5.01 30.02
N LYS A 257 -21.35 -3.68 29.96
CA LYS A 257 -20.68 -2.71 30.85
C LYS A 257 -21.65 -1.80 31.64
N LEU A 258 -22.90 -2.23 31.80
CA LEU A 258 -23.90 -1.65 32.72
C LEU A 258 -24.36 -2.76 33.67
#